data_AF-A0A7S2EFF1-F1
#
_entry.id   AF-A0A7S2EFF1-F1
#
_cell.length_a   1.000
_cell.length_b   1.000
_cell.length_c   1.000
_cell.angle_alpha   90.00
_cell.angle_beta   90.00
_cell.angle_gamma   90.00
#
_symmetry.space_group_name_H-M   'P 1'
#
loop_
_entity.id
_entity.type
_entity.pdbx_description
1 polymer ?
#
loop_
_entity_poly.entity_id
_entity_poly.type
_entity_poly.pdbx_seq_one_letter_code
_entity_poly.pdbx_strand_id
1 'polypeptide(L)'
;VFWHMPFSGSGFVKDIAGQCLRGIVQFGDNASDGRVSSEGTRKLNASNLGNGALAIADIPDNDAHQIEKKSIPLGLNLVNMITSPTFNIMSESLSENERFSMFTLMRHPVNSVVSGYHHLSLINEKTRQMNLLEFAHTTKDNWVVRFFTSEPQEPLTMRHLEVAKEIMRRKVLVGIEDQPEDSMVRFERYFGWWDAVARDPDVLRCQKERFISAVGQNQHQEVQPGSQEFRTIATINWADVQLYHYARELFQEQGSLI
;
A
#
# COMPACT_ATOMS: atom_id res chain seq x y z
N VAL A 1 -2.63 8.96 -6.09
CA VAL A 1 -2.92 7.51 -5.97
C VAL A 1 -1.99 6.90 -4.95
N PHE A 2 -2.53 6.29 -3.92
CA PHE A 2 -1.80 5.50 -2.96
C PHE A 2 -1.70 4.05 -3.46
N TRP A 3 -0.48 3.62 -3.77
CA TRP A 3 -0.21 2.23 -4.07
C TRP A 3 -0.07 1.45 -2.75
N HIS A 4 -1.10 0.66 -2.44
CA HIS A 4 -1.18 -0.07 -1.19
C HIS A 4 -0.49 -1.44 -1.31
N MET A 5 0.65 -1.58 -0.65
CA MET A 5 1.38 -2.84 -0.61
C MET A 5 0.87 -3.72 0.54
N PRO A 6 0.41 -4.96 0.28
CA PRO A 6 -0.04 -5.87 1.33
C PRO A 6 1.02 -6.07 2.41
N PHE A 7 0.61 -6.12 3.68
CA PHE A 7 1.48 -6.39 4.84
C PHE A 7 2.67 -5.41 5.00
N SER A 8 2.61 -4.24 4.35
CA SER A 8 3.62 -3.18 4.48
C SER A 8 3.39 -2.25 5.66
N GLY A 9 2.37 -2.49 6.49
CA GLY A 9 1.95 -1.55 7.54
C GLY A 9 1.19 -0.33 7.00
N SER A 10 0.98 -0.22 5.68
CA SER A 10 0.29 0.91 5.03
C SER A 10 -1.18 1.13 5.40
N GLY A 11 -1.78 0.27 6.23
CA GLY A 11 -3.17 0.39 6.66
C GLY A 11 -3.46 1.73 7.35
N PHE A 12 -2.51 2.23 8.15
CA PHE A 12 -2.72 3.49 8.86
C PHE A 12 -2.81 4.69 7.91
N VAL A 13 -2.16 4.67 6.74
CA VAL A 13 -2.28 5.75 5.73
C VAL A 13 -3.72 5.83 5.23
N LYS A 14 -4.36 4.68 5.01
CA LYS A 14 -5.79 4.60 4.65
C LYS A 14 -6.66 5.10 5.78
N ASP A 15 -6.37 4.70 7.02
CA ASP A 15 -7.12 5.14 8.19
C ASP A 15 -7.02 6.66 8.39
N ILE A 16 -5.84 7.24 8.26
CA ILE A 16 -5.65 8.70 8.35
C ILE A 16 -6.42 9.39 7.23
N ALA A 17 -6.24 8.96 5.99
CA ALA A 17 -6.91 9.59 4.85
C ALA A 17 -8.44 9.50 4.94
N GLY A 18 -8.97 8.33 5.32
CA GLY A 18 -10.42 8.10 5.42
C GLY A 18 -11.05 8.72 6.66
N GLN A 19 -10.44 8.51 7.83
CA GLN A 19 -11.06 8.85 9.13
C GLN A 19 -10.65 10.24 9.64
N CYS A 20 -9.42 10.67 9.39
CA CYS A 20 -8.93 11.99 9.84
C CYS A 20 -9.11 13.05 8.76
N LEU A 21 -8.72 12.76 7.51
CA LEU A 21 -8.75 13.71 6.39
C LEU A 21 -10.05 13.64 5.58
N ARG A 22 -10.97 12.75 5.96
CA ARG A 22 -12.33 12.63 5.41
C ARG A 22 -12.35 12.42 3.90
N GLY A 23 -11.37 11.71 3.31
CA GLY A 23 -11.25 11.62 1.86
C GLY A 23 -10.44 10.44 1.33
N ILE A 24 -11.12 9.35 0.99
CA ILE A 24 -10.51 8.20 0.30
C ILE A 24 -11.51 7.47 -0.60
N VAL A 25 -11.08 7.11 -1.81
CA VAL A 25 -11.75 6.16 -2.71
C VAL A 25 -10.90 4.90 -2.75
N GLN A 26 -11.50 3.74 -2.46
CA GLN A 26 -10.80 2.46 -2.42
C GLN A 26 -11.25 1.58 -3.58
N PHE A 27 -10.29 1.13 -4.39
CA PHE A 27 -10.50 0.05 -5.33
C PHE A 27 -10.07 -1.25 -4.65
N GLY A 28 -11.01 -2.19 -4.53
CA GLY A 28 -10.81 -3.45 -3.82
C GLY A 28 -10.34 -4.55 -4.75
N ASP A 29 -9.28 -5.24 -4.34
CA ASP A 29 -9.18 -6.69 -4.53
C ASP A 29 -9.72 -7.35 -3.27
N ASN A 30 -10.69 -8.24 -3.40
CA ASN A 30 -11.46 -8.89 -2.33
C ASN A 30 -10.64 -9.79 -1.38
N ALA A 31 -9.32 -9.67 -1.34
CA ALA A 31 -8.44 -10.65 -0.69
C ALA A 31 -8.02 -10.30 0.75
N SER A 32 -8.11 -9.04 1.21
CA SER A 32 -7.43 -8.64 2.46
C SER A 32 -8.30 -8.16 3.62
N ASP A 33 -9.60 -7.92 3.46
CA ASP A 33 -10.39 -7.25 4.53
C ASP A 33 -11.59 -8.04 5.08
N GLY A 34 -11.75 -9.32 4.71
CA GLY A 34 -12.75 -10.23 5.32
C GLY A 34 -14.23 -9.81 5.17
N ARG A 35 -14.51 -8.64 4.59
CA ARG A 35 -15.86 -8.13 4.32
C ARG A 35 -16.31 -8.59 2.94
N VAL A 36 -16.70 -9.85 2.87
CA VAL A 36 -17.36 -10.44 1.72
C VAL A 36 -18.70 -9.74 1.50
N SER A 37 -18.84 -8.99 0.39
CA SER A 37 -20.17 -8.64 -0.11
C SER A 37 -20.62 -9.78 -1.03
N SER A 38 -21.65 -10.51 -0.58
CA SER A 38 -22.13 -11.76 -1.18
C SER A 38 -23.17 -11.53 -2.29
N GLU A 39 -23.00 -10.51 -3.13
CA GLU A 39 -23.90 -10.28 -4.27
C GLU A 39 -23.10 -9.80 -5.48
N GLY A 40 -23.09 -10.61 -6.56
CA GLY A 40 -22.48 -10.31 -7.85
C GLY A 40 -23.16 -9.17 -8.64
N THR A 41 -23.40 -8.04 -7.98
CA THR A 41 -23.84 -6.79 -8.61
C THR A 41 -22.75 -5.75 -8.50
N ARG A 42 -22.40 -5.13 -9.64
CA ARG A 42 -21.59 -3.91 -9.74
C ARG A 42 -22.26 -2.80 -8.92
N LYS A 43 -21.97 -2.72 -7.61
CA LYS A 43 -22.47 -1.68 -6.73
C LYS A 43 -21.28 -0.95 -6.12
N LEU A 44 -21.17 0.34 -6.44
CA LEU A 44 -20.46 1.29 -5.60
C LEU A 44 -21.19 1.31 -4.26
N ASN A 45 -20.74 0.51 -3.30
CA ASN A 45 -21.23 0.61 -1.94
C ASN A 45 -20.47 1.76 -1.27
N ALA A 46 -21.05 2.96 -1.36
CA ALA A 46 -20.64 4.05 -0.51
C ALA A 46 -21.03 3.68 0.93
N SER A 47 -20.05 3.32 1.74
CA SER A 47 -20.25 3.15 3.18
C SER A 47 -19.77 4.41 3.87
N ASN A 48 -20.66 5.05 4.64
CA ASN A 48 -20.28 6.16 5.50
C ASN A 48 -19.45 5.60 6.67
N LEU A 49 -18.13 5.65 6.55
CA LEU A 49 -17.21 5.44 7.67
C LEU A 49 -17.12 6.76 8.45
N GLY A 50 -18.17 7.08 9.22
CA GLY A 50 -18.24 8.32 9.99
C GLY A 50 -18.20 9.58 9.12
N ASN A 51 -17.38 10.57 9.52
CA ASN A 51 -17.25 11.89 8.87
C ASN A 51 -16.57 11.85 7.47
N GLY A 52 -16.27 10.68 6.90
CA GLY A 52 -15.62 10.53 5.60
C GLY A 52 -16.45 9.69 4.62
N ALA A 53 -16.33 9.99 3.34
CA ALA A 53 -16.90 9.18 2.27
C ALA A 53 -15.88 8.11 1.85
N LEU A 54 -16.20 6.82 2.03
CA LEU A 54 -15.50 5.69 1.40
C LEU A 54 -16.36 5.19 0.23
N ALA A 55 -15.84 5.30 -0.98
CA ALA A 55 -16.38 4.59 -2.13
C ALA A 55 -15.53 3.33 -2.36
N ILE A 56 -16.13 2.16 -2.18
CA ILE A 56 -15.54 0.88 -2.58
C ILE A 56 -16.04 0.56 -3.98
N ALA A 57 -15.11 0.38 -4.93
CA ALA A 57 -15.40 -0.21 -6.23
C ALA A 57 -14.77 -1.60 -6.29
N ASP A 58 -15.61 -2.63 -6.33
CA ASP A 58 -15.19 -4.01 -6.61
C ASP A 58 -14.94 -4.13 -8.11
N ILE A 59 -13.67 -4.34 -8.50
CA ILE A 59 -13.28 -4.55 -9.89
C ILE A 59 -12.81 -6.00 -10.03
N PRO A 60 -13.54 -6.88 -10.74
CA PRO A 60 -13.00 -8.19 -11.09
C PRO A 60 -11.78 -8.05 -12.00
N ASP A 61 -10.77 -8.91 -11.82
CA ASP A 61 -9.49 -8.94 -12.57
C ASP A 61 -9.63 -8.83 -14.11
N ASN A 62 -10.79 -9.19 -14.67
CA ASN A 62 -11.01 -9.26 -16.12
C ASN A 62 -11.82 -8.08 -16.69
N ASP A 63 -12.25 -7.11 -15.89
CA ASP A 63 -13.29 -6.12 -16.28
C ASP A 63 -12.89 -4.64 -16.01
N ALA A 64 -11.59 -4.34 -16.02
CA ALA A 64 -10.99 -3.01 -15.81
C ALA A 64 -11.54 -1.89 -16.74
N HIS A 65 -12.16 -2.27 -17.86
CA HIS A 65 -12.65 -1.35 -18.89
C HIS A 65 -14.00 -0.69 -18.58
N GLN A 66 -14.70 -1.06 -17.50
CA GLN A 66 -16.04 -0.53 -17.20
C GLN A 66 -16.15 0.23 -15.88
N ILE A 67 -15.14 1.05 -15.54
CA ILE A 67 -15.38 2.16 -14.63
C ILE A 67 -16.25 3.18 -15.38
N GLU A 68 -17.57 2.98 -15.30
CA GLU A 68 -18.51 4.03 -15.65
C GLU A 68 -18.14 5.24 -14.80
N LYS A 69 -17.74 6.34 -15.46
CA LYS A 69 -17.41 7.66 -14.90
C LYS A 69 -18.62 8.24 -14.15
N LYS A 70 -19.10 7.58 -13.10
CA LYS A 70 -19.85 8.24 -12.06
C LYS A 70 -18.81 9.01 -11.27
N SER A 71 -18.62 10.26 -11.69
CA SER A 71 -17.98 11.31 -10.91
C SER A 71 -18.34 11.11 -9.45
N ILE A 72 -17.43 10.50 -8.70
CA ILE A 72 -17.59 10.30 -7.27
C ILE A 72 -17.64 11.71 -6.71
N PRO A 73 -18.74 12.14 -6.07
CA PRO A 73 -18.82 13.49 -5.57
C PRO A 73 -17.79 13.64 -4.44
N LEU A 74 -16.63 14.21 -4.78
CA LEU A 74 -15.54 14.54 -3.84
C LEU A 74 -15.87 15.79 -3.00
N GLY A 75 -17.11 16.26 -3.07
CA GLY A 75 -17.57 17.48 -2.40
C GLY A 75 -17.73 17.25 -0.91
N LEU A 76 -16.64 17.51 -0.15
CA LEU A 76 -16.49 17.80 1.28
C LEU A 76 -15.13 17.31 1.84
N ASN A 77 -14.29 16.67 1.02
CA ASN A 77 -13.11 15.95 1.49
C ASN A 77 -11.86 16.88 1.54
N LEU A 78 -11.05 16.80 2.59
CA LEU A 78 -9.75 17.50 2.65
C LEU A 78 -8.72 16.88 1.70
N VAL A 79 -8.96 15.64 1.27
CA VAL A 79 -8.07 14.85 0.43
C VAL A 79 -8.84 14.10 -0.66
N ASN A 80 -8.23 13.97 -1.85
CA ASN A 80 -8.71 13.08 -2.92
C ASN A 80 -7.67 11.98 -3.14
N MET A 81 -7.75 10.92 -2.33
CA MET A 81 -6.85 9.79 -2.41
C MET A 81 -7.57 8.58 -3.00
N ILE A 82 -7.01 8.02 -4.06
CA ILE A 82 -7.40 6.71 -4.57
C ILE A 82 -6.40 5.68 -4.02
N THR A 83 -6.86 4.57 -3.44
CA THR A 83 -6.00 3.45 -3.04
C THR A 83 -6.27 2.20 -3.88
N SER A 84 -5.20 1.53 -4.32
CA SER A 84 -5.28 0.22 -4.99
C SER A 84 -3.99 -0.59 -4.79
N PRO A 85 -4.06 -1.92 -4.62
CA PRO A 85 -2.90 -2.80 -4.70
C PRO A 85 -2.44 -3.05 -6.15
N THR A 86 -3.33 -2.91 -7.13
CA THR A 86 -3.14 -3.26 -8.55
C THR A 86 -3.19 -2.01 -9.43
N PHE A 87 -2.17 -1.14 -9.31
CA PHE A 87 -2.17 0.13 -10.03
C PHE A 87 -2.10 -0.02 -11.57
N ASN A 88 -1.52 -1.09 -12.11
CA ASN A 88 -1.48 -1.30 -13.57
C ASN A 88 -2.88 -1.30 -14.19
N ILE A 89 -3.84 -1.92 -13.49
CA ILE A 89 -5.27 -1.96 -13.84
C ILE A 89 -5.89 -0.56 -13.80
N MET A 90 -5.51 0.25 -12.81
CA MET A 90 -6.02 1.62 -12.67
C MET A 90 -5.56 2.54 -13.80
N SER A 91 -4.33 2.37 -14.29
CA SER A 91 -3.80 3.24 -15.35
C SER A 91 -4.59 3.14 -16.66
N GLU A 92 -5.23 2.00 -16.92
CA GLU A 92 -6.09 1.79 -18.10
C GLU A 92 -7.47 2.44 -17.95
N SER A 93 -7.95 2.61 -16.72
CA SER A 93 -9.27 3.17 -16.43
C SER A 93 -9.27 4.69 -16.24
N LEU A 94 -8.10 5.31 -16.05
CA LEU A 94 -7.96 6.76 -15.90
C LEU A 94 -7.87 7.43 -17.27
N SER A 95 -8.52 8.57 -17.44
CA SER A 95 -8.53 9.26 -18.73
C SER A 95 -7.18 9.93 -19.02
N GLU A 96 -6.79 10.03 -20.29
CA GLU A 96 -5.51 10.62 -20.73
C GLU A 96 -5.25 12.05 -20.20
N ASN A 97 -6.30 12.76 -19.79
CA ASN A 97 -6.24 14.13 -19.28
C ASN A 97 -6.06 14.23 -17.75
N GLU A 98 -6.08 13.12 -17.02
CA GLU A 98 -5.95 13.11 -15.56
C GLU A 98 -4.50 12.82 -15.14
N ARG A 99 -3.85 13.82 -14.54
CA ARG A 99 -2.53 13.63 -13.93
C ARG A 99 -2.72 13.16 -12.49
N PHE A 100 -2.12 12.03 -12.15
CA PHE A 100 -2.05 11.54 -10.78
C PHE A 100 -0.59 11.42 -10.35
N SER A 101 -0.32 11.76 -9.08
CA SER A 101 0.95 11.40 -8.44
C SER A 101 0.77 10.10 -7.68
N MET A 102 1.65 9.14 -7.91
CA MET A 102 1.69 7.91 -7.14
C MET A 102 2.54 8.11 -5.88
N PHE A 103 2.11 7.52 -4.78
CA PHE A 103 2.88 7.44 -3.57
C PHE A 103 2.63 6.12 -2.84
N THR A 104 3.56 5.69 -2.00
CA THR A 104 3.47 4.41 -1.29
C THR A 104 4.23 4.45 0.03
N LEU A 105 3.95 3.50 0.92
CA LEU A 105 4.69 3.29 2.16
C LEU A 105 5.37 1.93 2.11
N MET A 106 6.71 1.90 2.02
CA MET A 106 7.50 0.68 1.90
C MET A 106 7.93 0.13 3.26
N ARG A 107 7.81 -1.19 3.38
CA ARG A 107 8.36 -1.99 4.47
C ARG A 107 9.43 -2.93 3.93
N HIS A 108 10.38 -3.32 4.77
CA HIS A 108 11.39 -4.29 4.38
C HIS A 108 10.71 -5.61 3.92
N PRO A 109 11.05 -6.17 2.75
CA PRO A 109 10.34 -7.32 2.17
C PRO A 109 10.30 -8.55 3.08
N VAL A 110 11.38 -8.81 3.83
CA VAL A 110 11.40 -9.88 4.84
C VAL A 110 10.33 -9.64 5.91
N ASN A 111 10.22 -8.42 6.42
CA ASN A 111 9.26 -8.09 7.46
C ASN A 111 7.82 -8.16 6.92
N SER A 112 7.61 -7.79 5.64
CA SER A 112 6.32 -7.97 4.97
C SER A 112 5.91 -9.44 4.83
N VAL A 113 6.84 -10.33 4.47
CA VAL A 113 6.56 -11.79 4.41
C VAL A 113 6.23 -12.34 5.80
N VAL A 114 7.03 -11.99 6.82
CA VAL A 114 6.80 -12.42 8.20
C VAL A 114 5.45 -11.93 8.73
N SER A 115 5.11 -10.66 8.46
CA SER A 115 3.82 -10.09 8.82
C SER A 115 2.66 -10.78 8.11
N GLY A 116 2.81 -11.07 6.81
CA GLY A 116 1.85 -11.85 6.04
C GLY A 116 1.64 -13.25 6.60
N TYR A 117 2.72 -13.94 7.00
CA TYR A 117 2.66 -15.25 7.65
C TYR A 117 1.80 -15.18 8.93
N HIS A 118 2.17 -14.31 9.87
CA HIS A 118 1.45 -14.21 11.14
C HIS A 118 -0.01 -13.82 10.97
N HIS A 119 -0.31 -12.88 10.06
CA HIS A 119 -1.68 -12.49 9.77
C HIS A 119 -2.47 -13.67 9.19
N LEU A 120 -1.94 -14.35 8.17
CA LEU A 120 -2.62 -15.44 7.49
C LEU A 120 -2.73 -16.71 8.35
N SER A 121 -1.79 -17.00 9.25
CA SER A 121 -1.91 -18.14 10.20
C SER A 121 -3.11 -18.00 11.14
N LEU A 122 -3.58 -16.77 11.40
CA LEU A 122 -4.77 -16.53 12.22
C LEU A 122 -6.05 -16.90 11.46
N ILE A 123 -6.12 -16.61 10.16
CA ILE A 123 -7.36 -16.69 9.36
C ILE A 123 -7.40 -17.83 8.34
N ASN A 124 -6.26 -18.44 8.01
CA ASN A 124 -6.12 -19.47 6.98
C ASN A 124 -5.51 -20.75 7.57
N GLU A 125 -6.29 -21.83 7.57
CA GLU A 125 -5.88 -23.12 8.15
C GLU A 125 -4.64 -23.71 7.48
N LYS A 126 -4.55 -23.62 6.14
CA LYS A 126 -3.40 -24.12 5.39
C LYS A 126 -2.11 -23.41 5.81
N THR A 127 -2.17 -22.09 6.02
CA THR A 127 -1.01 -21.29 6.47
C THR A 127 -0.64 -21.61 7.92
N ARG A 128 -1.63 -21.90 8.78
CA ARG A 128 -1.40 -22.31 10.17
C ARG A 128 -0.65 -23.64 10.29
N GLN A 129 -0.74 -24.50 9.28
CA GLN A 129 -0.05 -25.80 9.22
C GLN A 129 1.38 -25.70 8.66
N MET A 130 1.78 -24.55 8.10
CA MET A 130 3.12 -24.33 7.58
C MET A 130 4.01 -23.67 8.65
N ASN A 131 5.31 -23.94 8.61
CA ASN A 131 6.27 -23.05 9.25
C ASN A 131 6.56 -21.82 8.37
N LEU A 132 7.24 -20.81 8.92
CA LEU A 132 7.55 -19.56 8.22
C LEU A 132 8.33 -19.78 6.91
N LEU A 133 9.27 -20.73 6.86
CA LEU A 133 10.07 -20.99 5.66
C LEU A 133 9.25 -21.65 4.57
N GLU A 134 8.41 -22.63 4.93
CA GLU A 134 7.45 -23.24 4.01
C GLU A 134 6.51 -22.19 3.44
N PHE A 135 5.96 -21.32 4.29
CA PHE A 135 5.11 -20.22 3.86
C PHE A 135 5.84 -19.29 2.88
N ALA A 136 7.07 -18.89 3.18
CA ALA A 136 7.87 -18.01 2.32
C ALA A 136 8.11 -18.59 0.91
N HIS A 137 8.11 -19.91 0.75
CA HIS A 137 8.19 -20.55 -0.56
C HIS A 137 6.86 -20.58 -1.32
N THR A 138 5.73 -20.36 -0.64
CA THR A 138 4.41 -20.28 -1.28
C THR A 138 4.03 -18.87 -1.71
N THR A 139 4.72 -17.85 -1.22
CA THR A 139 4.46 -16.45 -1.60
C THR A 139 5.09 -16.14 -2.97
N LYS A 140 4.54 -15.13 -3.65
CA LYS A 140 5.13 -14.64 -4.90
C LYS A 140 6.45 -13.93 -4.58
N ASP A 141 7.54 -14.42 -5.17
CA ASP A 141 8.85 -13.83 -5.02
C ASP A 141 8.93 -12.47 -5.73
N ASN A 142 9.67 -11.52 -5.16
CA ASN A 142 10.02 -10.25 -5.82
C ASN A 142 8.80 -9.50 -6.40
N TRP A 143 7.68 -9.57 -5.69
CA TRP A 143 6.39 -9.15 -6.21
C TRP A 143 6.36 -7.64 -6.53
N VAL A 144 7.13 -6.81 -5.82
CA VAL A 144 7.21 -5.35 -6.05
C VAL A 144 7.92 -5.06 -7.36
N VAL A 145 9.07 -5.69 -7.61
CA VAL A 145 9.79 -5.53 -8.89
C VAL A 145 8.96 -6.09 -10.04
N ARG A 146 8.36 -7.28 -9.88
CA ARG A 146 7.48 -7.88 -10.91
C ARG A 146 6.26 -7.03 -11.20
N PHE A 147 5.72 -6.36 -10.17
CA PHE A 147 4.60 -5.43 -10.33
C PHE A 147 4.98 -4.24 -11.23
N PHE A 148 6.16 -3.64 -11.01
CA PHE A 148 6.62 -2.51 -11.79
C PHE A 148 7.03 -2.87 -13.23
N THR A 149 7.50 -4.09 -13.47
CA THR A 149 7.88 -4.53 -14.82
C THR A 149 6.74 -5.19 -15.60
N SER A 150 5.59 -5.45 -14.96
CA SER A 150 4.46 -6.16 -15.57
C SER A 150 4.81 -7.57 -16.08
N GLU A 151 5.80 -8.21 -15.47
CA GLU A 151 6.32 -9.53 -15.88
C GLU A 151 6.20 -10.54 -14.73
N PRO A 152 4.99 -11.10 -14.49
CA PRO A 152 4.72 -11.90 -13.30
C PRO A 152 5.36 -13.31 -13.34
N GLN A 153 5.71 -13.84 -14.52
CA GLN A 153 6.11 -15.24 -14.70
C GLN A 153 7.50 -15.42 -15.34
N GLU A 154 8.14 -14.33 -15.79
CA GLU A 154 9.46 -14.43 -16.41
C GLU A 154 10.58 -14.56 -15.37
N PRO A 155 11.72 -15.19 -15.72
CA PRO A 155 12.91 -15.17 -14.90
C PRO A 155 13.30 -13.72 -14.58
N LEU A 156 13.43 -13.41 -13.29
CA LEU A 156 13.76 -12.07 -12.87
C LEU A 156 15.23 -11.76 -13.16
N THR A 157 15.49 -10.67 -13.87
CA THR A 157 16.85 -10.25 -14.23
C THR A 157 17.21 -8.92 -13.57
N MET A 158 18.50 -8.58 -13.57
CA MET A 158 18.97 -7.28 -13.08
C MET A 158 18.35 -6.10 -13.85
N ARG A 159 18.03 -6.30 -15.13
CA ARG A 159 17.33 -5.29 -15.94
C ARG A 159 15.96 -4.96 -15.35
N HIS A 160 15.24 -5.93 -14.81
CA HIS A 160 13.92 -5.69 -14.20
C HIS A 160 14.04 -4.82 -12.95
N LEU A 161 15.04 -5.09 -12.11
CA LEU A 161 15.36 -4.26 -10.95
C LEU A 161 15.67 -2.82 -11.36
N GLU A 162 16.51 -2.61 -12.38
CA GLU A 162 16.86 -1.25 -12.83
C GLU A 162 15.65 -0.49 -13.42
N VAL A 163 14.76 -1.18 -14.14
CA VAL A 163 13.48 -0.59 -14.59
C VAL A 163 12.61 -0.21 -13.40
N ALA A 164 12.48 -1.09 -12.39
CA ALA A 164 11.67 -0.82 -11.21
C ALA A 164 12.23 0.38 -10.40
N LYS A 165 13.56 0.46 -10.23
CA LYS A 165 14.22 1.62 -9.62
C LYS A 165 13.91 2.91 -10.38
N GLU A 166 13.97 2.88 -11.71
CA GLU A 166 13.72 4.06 -12.53
C GLU A 166 12.25 4.52 -12.47
N ILE A 167 11.31 3.58 -12.44
CA ILE A 167 9.89 3.87 -12.23
C ILE A 167 9.69 4.51 -10.85
N MET A 168 10.28 3.92 -9.80
CA MET A 168 10.18 4.43 -8.44
C MET A 168 10.71 5.86 -8.33
N ARG A 169 11.93 6.10 -8.84
CA ARG A 169 12.59 7.42 -8.83
C ARG A 169 11.77 8.50 -9.53
N ARG A 170 11.19 8.19 -10.70
CA ARG A 170 10.51 9.18 -11.53
C ARG A 170 9.04 9.39 -11.19
N LYS A 171 8.36 8.35 -10.68
CA LYS A 171 6.90 8.32 -10.63
C LYS A 171 6.31 8.15 -9.24
N VAL A 172 7.12 7.81 -8.23
CA VAL A 172 6.61 7.40 -6.91
C VAL A 172 7.20 8.27 -5.80
N LEU A 173 6.34 8.93 -5.04
CA LEU A 173 6.72 9.52 -3.75
C LEU A 173 6.78 8.39 -2.70
N VAL A 174 7.95 8.20 -2.11
CA VAL A 174 8.22 7.09 -1.19
C VAL A 174 8.08 7.55 0.25
N GLY A 175 7.36 6.76 1.04
CA GLY A 175 7.46 6.70 2.50
C GLY A 175 8.05 5.36 2.94
N ILE A 176 8.57 5.31 4.17
CA ILE A 176 9.15 4.11 4.80
C ILE A 176 8.41 3.82 6.12
N GLU A 177 8.02 2.57 6.31
CA GLU A 177 7.27 2.14 7.50
C GLU A 177 8.05 2.34 8.81
N ASP A 178 9.38 2.20 8.79
CA ASP A 178 10.25 2.48 9.94
C ASP A 178 10.18 3.95 10.41
N GLN A 179 9.72 4.86 9.55
CA GLN A 179 9.56 6.30 9.81
C GLN A 179 8.15 6.75 9.39
N PRO A 180 7.09 6.26 10.06
CA PRO A 180 5.72 6.41 9.58
C PRO A 180 5.23 7.86 9.74
N GLU A 181 5.65 8.56 10.79
CA GLU A 181 5.33 9.98 11.03
C GLU A 181 5.97 10.87 9.95
N ASP A 182 7.28 10.72 9.71
CA ASP A 182 8.00 11.48 8.67
C ASP A 182 7.45 11.19 7.27
N SER A 183 7.03 9.95 7.02
CA SER A 183 6.37 9.56 5.77
C SER A 183 5.03 10.29 5.58
N MET A 184 4.22 10.41 6.62
CA MET A 184 2.94 11.14 6.53
C MET A 184 3.14 12.64 6.37
N VAL A 185 4.03 13.26 7.16
CA VAL A 185 4.35 14.69 7.02
C VAL A 185 4.79 15.00 5.60
N ARG A 186 5.59 14.12 5.00
CA ARG A 186 6.00 14.25 3.60
C ARG A 186 4.83 14.17 2.63
N PHE A 187 3.95 13.18 2.79
CA PHE A 187 2.77 13.06 1.93
C PHE A 187 1.90 14.32 2.06
N GLU A 188 1.67 14.79 3.28
CA GLU A 188 0.89 15.99 3.55
C GLU A 188 1.49 17.23 2.91
N ARG A 189 2.81 17.42 2.97
CA ARG A 189 3.47 18.55 2.32
C ARG A 189 3.38 18.45 0.80
N TYR A 190 3.74 17.29 0.24
CA TYR A 190 3.76 17.10 -1.21
C TYR A 190 2.39 17.30 -1.84
N PHE A 191 1.33 16.80 -1.20
CA PHE A 191 -0.04 16.92 -1.70
C PHE A 191 -0.78 18.16 -1.21
N GLY A 192 -0.14 19.03 -0.41
CA GLY A 192 -0.75 20.26 0.11
C GLY A 192 -1.81 20.04 1.21
N TRP A 193 -1.81 18.88 1.86
CA TRP A 193 -2.71 18.57 2.99
C TRP A 193 -2.20 19.15 4.31
N TRP A 194 -0.91 19.51 4.40
CA TRP A 194 -0.27 20.02 5.61
C TRP A 194 -1.07 21.14 6.27
N ASP A 195 -1.53 22.07 5.45
CA ASP A 195 -2.31 23.23 5.85
C ASP A 195 -3.67 22.86 6.47
N ALA A 196 -4.29 21.79 5.99
CA ALA A 196 -5.53 21.25 6.54
C ALA A 196 -5.28 20.51 7.87
N VAL A 197 -4.15 19.81 7.98
CA VAL A 197 -3.74 19.08 9.19
C VAL A 197 -3.32 20.05 10.31
N ALA A 198 -2.48 21.03 9.99
CA ALA A 198 -1.89 21.95 10.96
C ALA A 198 -2.91 22.93 11.55
N ARG A 199 -3.97 23.26 10.81
CA ARG A 199 -5.00 24.23 11.24
C ARG A 199 -6.16 23.59 12.02
N ASP A 200 -6.28 22.26 12.02
CA ASP A 200 -7.36 21.54 12.69
C ASP A 200 -6.83 20.64 13.82
N PRO A 201 -6.98 21.04 15.10
CA PRO A 201 -6.54 20.26 16.25
C PRO A 201 -7.17 18.86 16.33
N ASP A 202 -8.39 18.67 15.81
CA ASP A 202 -9.05 17.36 15.82
C ASP A 202 -8.42 16.42 14.80
N VAL A 203 -8.00 16.92 13.63
CA VAL A 203 -7.26 16.15 12.64
C VAL A 203 -5.91 15.71 13.20
N LEU A 204 -5.17 16.63 13.83
CA LEU A 204 -3.88 16.31 14.44
C LEU A 204 -4.00 15.26 15.56
N ARG A 205 -5.03 15.38 16.41
CA ARG A 205 -5.32 14.39 17.46
C ARG A 205 -5.66 13.02 16.86
N CYS A 206 -6.55 12.99 15.86
CA CYS A 206 -6.92 11.77 15.15
C CYS A 206 -5.68 11.06 14.57
N GLN A 207 -4.79 11.80 13.90
CA GLN A 207 -3.56 11.22 13.34
C GLN A 207 -2.67 10.58 14.41
N LYS A 208 -2.42 11.30 15.51
CA LYS A 208 -1.61 10.77 16.63
C LYS A 208 -2.20 9.48 17.21
N GLU A 209 -3.51 9.43 17.40
CA GLU A 209 -4.20 8.21 17.86
C GLU A 209 -4.03 7.05 16.88
N ARG A 210 -4.04 7.32 15.55
CA ARG A 210 -3.81 6.29 14.53
C ARG A 210 -2.37 5.80 14.48
N PHE A 211 -1.37 6.67 14.67
CA PHE A 211 0.02 6.23 14.79
C PHE A 211 0.22 5.30 15.98
N ILE A 212 -0.29 5.67 17.15
CA ILE A 212 -0.20 4.84 18.37
C ILE A 212 -0.88 3.48 18.14
N SER A 213 -2.05 3.49 17.51
CA SER A 213 -2.80 2.26 17.21
C SER A 213 -2.07 1.37 16.20
N ALA A 214 -1.45 1.95 15.18
CA ALA A 214 -0.73 1.21 14.13
C ALA A 214 0.48 0.45 14.69
N VAL A 215 1.23 1.05 15.61
CA VAL A 215 2.36 0.42 16.30
C VAL A 215 1.92 -0.79 17.15
N GLY A 216 0.68 -0.80 17.64
CA GLY A 216 0.15 -1.87 18.49
C GLY A 216 -0.42 -3.09 17.75
N GLN A 217 -0.87 -2.94 16.49
CA GLN A 217 -1.71 -3.97 15.84
C GLN A 217 -0.97 -5.16 15.21
N ASN A 218 0.35 -5.07 15.02
CA ASN A 218 1.13 -6.12 14.35
C ASN A 218 2.34 -6.57 15.16
N GLN A 219 2.17 -6.75 16.48
CA GLN A 219 3.24 -7.29 17.32
C GLN A 219 3.41 -8.79 17.07
N HIS A 220 4.30 -9.11 16.15
CA HIS A 220 4.86 -10.44 16.00
C HIS A 220 6.38 -10.35 16.17
N GLN A 221 7.01 -11.47 16.54
CA GLN A 221 8.46 -11.50 16.64
C GLN A 221 9.06 -11.25 15.26
N GLU A 222 9.92 -10.23 15.15
CA GLU A 222 10.68 -9.99 13.94
C GLU A 222 11.78 -11.03 13.79
N VAL A 223 12.06 -11.38 12.54
CA VAL A 223 13.16 -12.28 12.21
C VAL A 223 14.45 -11.47 12.27
N GLN A 224 15.39 -11.93 13.10
CA GLN A 224 16.65 -11.22 13.33
C GLN A 224 17.48 -11.14 12.05
N PRO A 225 18.00 -9.96 11.68
CA PRO A 225 18.95 -9.83 10.58
C PRO A 225 20.11 -10.80 10.74
N GLY A 226 20.37 -11.59 9.70
CA GLY A 226 21.41 -12.62 9.72
C GLY A 226 21.00 -13.96 10.35
N SER A 227 19.74 -14.16 10.72
CA SER A 227 19.23 -15.52 10.98
C SER A 227 19.14 -16.34 9.68
N GLN A 228 18.94 -17.65 9.81
CA GLN A 228 18.72 -18.51 8.64
C GLN A 228 17.45 -18.10 7.90
N GLU A 229 16.37 -17.83 8.63
CA GLU A 229 15.10 -17.40 8.09
C GLU A 229 15.21 -16.06 7.36
N PHE A 230 15.92 -15.09 7.95
CA PHE A 230 16.14 -13.80 7.29
C PHE A 230 16.84 -13.98 5.96
N ARG A 231 17.95 -14.74 5.94
CA ARG A 231 18.72 -14.99 4.71
C ARG A 231 17.90 -15.72 3.65
N THR A 232 17.13 -16.73 4.04
CA THR A 232 16.29 -17.49 3.10
C THR A 232 15.23 -16.58 2.47
N ILE A 233 14.47 -15.85 3.28
CA ILE A 233 13.41 -14.97 2.79
C ILE A 233 14.00 -13.82 1.94
N ALA A 234 15.12 -13.25 2.37
CA ALA A 234 15.83 -12.22 1.61
C ALA A 234 16.39 -12.75 0.29
N THR A 235 16.81 -14.01 0.23
CA THR A 235 17.29 -14.64 -1.02
C THR A 235 16.13 -14.88 -1.99
N ILE A 236 14.98 -15.33 -1.50
CA ILE A 236 13.77 -15.48 -2.31
C ILE A 236 13.37 -14.11 -2.89
N ASN A 237 13.41 -13.06 -2.07
CA ASN A 237 12.99 -11.70 -2.42
C ASN A 237 14.17 -10.75 -2.70
N TRP A 238 15.25 -11.24 -3.31
CA TRP A 238 16.51 -10.51 -3.43
C TRP A 238 16.36 -9.16 -4.15
N ALA A 239 15.49 -9.07 -5.15
CA ALA A 239 15.32 -7.87 -5.95
C ALA A 239 14.45 -6.85 -5.22
N ASP A 240 13.40 -7.29 -4.53
CA ASP A 240 12.59 -6.41 -3.67
C ASP A 240 13.44 -5.87 -2.51
N VAL A 241 14.36 -6.67 -1.95
CA VAL A 241 15.29 -6.21 -0.91
C VAL A 241 16.20 -5.10 -1.45
N GLN A 242 16.79 -5.28 -2.64
CA GLN A 242 17.58 -4.23 -3.28
C GLN A 242 16.76 -2.98 -3.62
N LEU A 243 15.53 -3.17 -4.12
CA LEU A 243 14.63 -2.06 -4.41
C LEU A 243 14.22 -1.30 -3.14
N TYR A 244 13.99 -2.00 -2.02
CA TYR A 244 13.71 -1.36 -0.74
C TYR A 244 14.91 -0.53 -0.24
N HIS A 245 16.15 -1.02 -0.37
CA HIS A 245 17.32 -0.22 -0.02
C HIS A 245 17.42 1.05 -0.86
N TYR A 246 17.19 0.93 -2.17
CA TYR A 246 17.11 2.08 -3.05
C TYR A 246 15.97 3.04 -2.68
N ALA A 247 14.81 2.50 -2.28
CA ALA A 247 13.69 3.31 -1.80
C ALA A 247 14.02 4.11 -0.54
N ARG A 248 14.88 3.59 0.35
CA ARG A 248 15.38 4.35 1.51
C ARG A 248 16.29 5.50 1.10
N GLU A 249 17.11 5.33 0.07
CA GLU A 249 17.92 6.42 -0.50
C GLU A 249 17.02 7.49 -1.09
N LEU A 250 16.05 7.09 -1.94
CA LEU A 250 15.03 7.99 -2.48
C LEU A 250 14.23 8.69 -1.38
N PHE A 251 13.94 7.98 -0.27
CA PHE A 251 13.24 8.59 0.85
C PHE A 251 14.07 9.77 1.41
N GLN A 252 15.38 9.61 1.60
CA GLN A 252 16.22 10.71 2.06
C GLN A 252 16.32 11.84 1.03
N GLU A 253 16.54 11.51 -0.25
CA GLU A 253 16.62 12.49 -1.34
C GLU A 253 15.35 13.31 -1.48
N GLN A 254 14.18 12.66 -1.57
CA GLN A 254 12.88 13.32 -1.67
C GLN A 254 12.57 14.18 -0.45
N GLY A 255 13.00 13.76 0.74
CA GLY A 255 12.83 14.54 1.97
C GLY A 255 13.61 15.85 1.98
N SER A 256 14.74 15.92 1.26
CA SER A 256 15.51 17.18 1.12
C SER A 256 14.90 18.18 0.14
N LEU A 257 13.91 17.76 -0.66
CA LEU A 257 13.29 18.54 -1.74
C LEU A 257 11.89 19.08 -1.39
N ILE A 258 11.31 18.68 -0.25
CA ILE A 258 9.91 18.96 0.16
C ILE A 258 9.88 19.72 1.49
#